data_AF-A0A7V8XT78-F1
#
_entry.id   AF-A0A7V8XT78-F1
#
_cell.length_a   1.000
_cell.length_b   1.000
_cell.length_c   1.000
_cell.angle_alpha   90.00
_cell.angle_beta   90.00
_cell.angle_gamma   90.00
#
_symmetry.space_group_name_H-M   'P 1'
#
loop_
_entity.id
_entity.type
_entity.pdbx_description
1 polymer ?
#
loop_
_entity_poly.entity_id
_entity_poly.type
_entity_poly.pdbx_seq_one_letter_code
_entity_poly.pdbx_strand_id
1 'polypeptide(L)'
;MKLKMLPRLYRPGDRDCGICFEYAVHNALNRGEATVVERLEDAMKACRVPGVDPASLLFGLEKSGAFGLIDTVKNSLTDDSRLLTGARSQPPKLKRYINSIAAAFRKNDERALLPSSMSGLWKADLFVGHTDADRWVATTVKINPNHLEGASGLRIGIVPAREGASDIVRRDDSRNLVICPLPHDGAFMEVFYQGWGVVQQFMAADAFVPSEVRLPRQAERQVARYLEDRREFGVLDVIDALIPLAQPELLETEKMNAELISESATKPTLDAVVAPMPETKG
;
A
#
# COMPACT_ATOMS: atom_id res chain seq x y z
N MET A 1 -7.75 -23.20 9.45
CA MET A 1 -8.77 -23.45 8.39
C MET A 1 -8.05 -23.85 7.12
N LYS A 2 -8.48 -24.93 6.44
CA LYS A 2 -7.88 -25.36 5.17
C LYS A 2 -8.25 -24.42 4.03
N LEU A 3 -7.36 -24.22 3.05
CA LEU A 3 -7.60 -23.32 1.92
C LEU A 3 -8.85 -23.70 1.13
N LYS A 4 -9.10 -24.99 0.87
CA LYS A 4 -10.32 -25.44 0.17
C LYS A 4 -11.64 -25.11 0.88
N MET A 5 -11.60 -24.79 2.17
CA MET A 5 -12.79 -24.41 2.93
C MET A 5 -13.11 -22.93 2.80
N LEU A 6 -12.15 -22.11 2.38
CA LEU A 6 -12.30 -20.66 2.28
C LEU A 6 -13.49 -20.28 1.38
N PRO A 7 -13.68 -20.84 0.16
CA PRO A 7 -14.84 -20.53 -0.69
C PRO A 7 -16.20 -20.79 -0.05
N ARG A 8 -16.26 -21.74 0.90
CA ARG A 8 -17.50 -22.21 1.53
C ARG A 8 -17.87 -21.43 2.78
N LEU A 9 -16.86 -20.83 3.41
CA LEU A 9 -17.00 -20.07 4.66
C LEU A 9 -17.03 -18.56 4.39
N TYR A 10 -16.36 -18.13 3.34
CA TYR A 10 -16.33 -16.75 2.89
C TYR A 10 -17.66 -16.37 2.25
N ARG A 11 -18.19 -15.21 2.64
CA ARG A 11 -19.30 -14.55 1.98
C ARG A 11 -18.76 -13.31 1.28
N PRO A 12 -18.83 -13.23 -0.06
CA PRO A 12 -18.38 -12.06 -0.78
C PRO A 12 -19.12 -10.80 -0.29
N GLY A 13 -18.37 -9.73 -0.10
CA GLY A 13 -18.87 -8.40 0.21
C GLY A 13 -18.23 -7.35 -0.70
N ASP A 14 -18.99 -6.31 -1.01
CA ASP A 14 -18.54 -5.23 -1.92
C ASP A 14 -17.31 -4.46 -1.42
N ARG A 15 -16.90 -4.68 -0.16
CA ARG A 15 -15.77 -3.99 0.49
C ARG A 15 -14.46 -4.77 0.43
N ASP A 16 -14.48 -6.04 0.02
CA ASP A 16 -13.32 -6.93 0.17
C ASP A 16 -12.12 -6.46 -0.65
N CYS A 17 -12.35 -5.99 -1.88
CA CYS A 17 -11.29 -5.41 -2.70
C CYS A 17 -10.62 -4.19 -2.02
N GLY A 18 -11.40 -3.36 -1.33
CA GLY A 18 -10.88 -2.20 -0.60
C GLY A 18 -10.03 -2.62 0.61
N ILE A 19 -10.49 -3.62 1.36
CA ILE A 19 -9.76 -4.17 2.51
C ILE A 19 -8.45 -4.82 2.06
N CYS A 20 -8.49 -5.63 1.00
CA CYS A 20 -7.29 -6.24 0.43
C CYS A 20 -6.33 -5.20 -0.13
N PHE A 21 -6.84 -4.10 -0.70
CA PHE A 21 -6.02 -2.98 -1.15
C PHE A 21 -5.30 -2.28 0.00
N GLU A 22 -6.00 -1.99 1.10
CA GLU A 22 -5.40 -1.42 2.31
C GLU A 22 -4.25 -2.30 2.84
N TYR A 23 -4.47 -3.62 2.91
CA TYR A 23 -3.44 -4.56 3.33
C TYR A 23 -2.29 -4.66 2.33
N ALA A 24 -2.56 -4.70 1.02
CA ALA A 24 -1.53 -4.80 -0.02
C ALA A 24 -0.59 -3.59 0.03
N VAL A 25 -1.13 -2.38 0.19
CA VAL A 25 -0.32 -1.16 0.34
C VAL A 25 0.55 -1.21 1.61
N HIS A 26 -0.03 -1.64 2.73
CA HIS A 26 0.71 -1.82 3.99
C HIS A 26 1.86 -2.82 3.85
N ASN A 27 1.57 -3.97 3.24
CA ASN A 27 2.55 -5.04 3.04
C ASN A 27 3.67 -4.60 2.08
N ALA A 28 3.32 -3.98 0.95
CA ALA A 28 4.28 -3.51 -0.05
C ALA A 28 5.24 -2.47 0.54
N LEU A 29 4.72 -1.51 1.32
CA LEU A 29 5.57 -0.51 1.98
C LEU A 29 6.55 -1.19 2.97
N ASN A 30 6.05 -2.08 3.84
CA ASN A 30 6.89 -2.72 4.85
C ASN A 30 7.85 -3.78 4.28
N ARG A 31 7.67 -4.19 3.01
CA ARG A 31 8.61 -5.04 2.27
C ARG A 31 9.60 -4.25 1.43
N GLY A 32 9.51 -2.92 1.41
CA GLY A 32 10.40 -2.07 0.62
C GLY A 32 10.11 -2.08 -0.88
N GLU A 33 8.87 -2.37 -1.31
CA GLU A 33 8.54 -2.41 -2.74
C GLU A 33 8.69 -1.01 -3.38
N ALA A 34 9.71 -0.85 -4.23
CA ALA A 34 10.16 0.45 -4.73
C ALA A 34 9.03 1.30 -5.32
N THR A 35 8.15 0.70 -6.13
CA THR A 35 7.03 1.42 -6.78
C THR A 35 6.03 2.03 -5.80
N VAL A 36 5.93 1.48 -4.58
CA VAL A 36 5.07 2.00 -3.51
C VAL A 36 5.85 2.92 -2.58
N VAL A 37 7.06 2.51 -2.19
CA VAL A 37 7.95 3.29 -1.30
C VAL A 37 8.25 4.66 -1.90
N GLU A 38 8.68 4.74 -3.16
CA GLU A 38 9.06 6.00 -3.80
C GLU A 38 7.90 7.01 -3.82
N ARG A 39 6.68 6.54 -4.15
CA ARG A 39 5.49 7.38 -4.19
C ARG A 39 5.08 7.86 -2.80
N LEU A 40 5.17 6.99 -1.79
CA LEU A 40 4.84 7.36 -0.42
C LEU A 40 5.90 8.27 0.21
N GLU A 41 7.17 8.10 -0.13
CA GLU A 41 8.25 9.02 0.24
C GLU A 41 7.98 10.43 -0.29
N ASP A 42 7.60 10.57 -1.55
CA ASP A 42 7.24 11.87 -2.13
C ASP A 42 6.03 12.50 -1.42
N ALA A 43 5.03 11.69 -1.05
CA ALA A 43 3.88 12.14 -0.28
C ALA A 43 4.24 12.56 1.15
N MET A 44 5.14 11.81 1.80
CA MET A 44 5.66 12.11 3.13
C MET A 44 6.52 13.38 3.14
N LYS A 45 7.39 13.58 2.15
CA LYS A 45 8.14 14.82 1.93
C LYS A 45 7.21 16.02 1.75
N ALA A 46 6.15 15.87 0.96
CA ALA A 46 5.14 16.91 0.78
C ALA A 46 4.39 17.24 2.09
N CYS A 47 4.29 16.27 3.02
CA CYS A 47 3.78 16.42 4.38
C CYS A 47 4.84 16.85 5.42
N ARG A 48 6.11 16.96 5.04
CA ARG A 48 7.25 17.25 5.92
C ARG A 48 7.43 16.23 7.05
N VAL A 49 7.20 14.94 6.76
CA VAL A 49 7.56 13.86 7.67
C VAL A 49 9.09 13.68 7.60
N PRO A 50 9.82 13.80 8.72
CA PRO A 50 11.25 13.56 8.75
C PRO A 50 11.54 12.06 8.92
N GLY A 51 12.72 11.64 8.47
CA GLY A 51 13.21 10.27 8.57
C GLY A 51 13.55 9.70 7.21
N VAL A 52 14.02 8.45 7.20
CA VAL A 52 14.46 7.74 5.99
C VAL A 52 14.10 6.26 5.95
N ASP A 53 13.62 5.69 7.06
CA ASP A 53 13.22 4.27 7.15
C ASP A 53 11.68 4.15 7.11
N PRO A 54 11.05 4.06 5.92
CA PRO A 54 9.60 4.14 5.78
C PRO A 54 8.90 2.89 6.30
N ALA A 55 7.80 3.09 7.02
CA ALA A 55 6.96 2.02 7.53
C ALA A 55 5.48 2.41 7.58
N SER A 56 4.62 1.40 7.72
CA SER A 56 3.20 1.60 7.99
C SER A 56 2.67 0.74 9.12
N LEU A 57 1.63 1.27 9.76
CA LEU A 57 0.85 0.64 10.83
C LEU A 57 -0.60 0.51 10.33
N LEU A 58 -1.10 -0.72 10.23
CA LEU A 58 -2.42 -1.01 9.68
C LEU A 58 -3.52 -0.88 10.74
N PHE A 59 -4.56 -0.09 10.44
CA PHE A 59 -5.73 0.14 11.30
C PHE A 59 -7.07 -0.19 10.65
N GLY A 60 -7.15 -0.19 9.32
CA GLY A 60 -8.38 -0.44 8.57
C GLY A 60 -9.04 -1.79 8.88
N LEU A 61 -8.24 -2.85 9.07
CA LEU A 61 -8.73 -4.21 9.39
C LEU A 61 -9.45 -4.32 10.74
N GLU A 62 -9.14 -3.43 11.68
CA GLU A 62 -9.79 -3.39 12.99
C GLU A 62 -11.25 -2.92 12.86
N LYS A 63 -11.58 -2.08 11.87
CA LYS A 63 -12.95 -1.64 11.56
C LYS A 63 -13.84 -2.80 11.14
N SER A 64 -13.27 -3.81 10.50
CA SER A 64 -13.96 -5.06 10.11
C SER A 64 -14.04 -6.11 11.23
N GLY A 65 -13.50 -5.82 12.43
CA GLY A 65 -13.57 -6.72 13.57
C GLY A 65 -12.47 -7.78 13.63
N ALA A 66 -11.38 -7.64 12.85
CA ALA A 66 -10.21 -8.49 12.99
C ALA A 66 -9.45 -8.13 14.27
N PHE A 67 -9.63 -8.93 15.32
CA PHE A 67 -8.97 -8.74 16.61
C PHE A 67 -7.44 -8.91 16.51
N GLY A 68 -6.67 -7.97 17.06
CA GLY A 68 -5.23 -8.14 17.34
C GLY A 68 -4.27 -7.17 16.64
N LEU A 69 -4.76 -6.29 15.74
CA LEU A 69 -3.89 -5.31 15.09
C LEU A 69 -3.46 -4.19 16.02
N ILE A 70 -4.32 -3.77 16.95
CA ILE A 70 -4.00 -2.70 17.92
C ILE A 70 -2.77 -3.05 18.75
N ASP A 71 -2.63 -4.31 19.19
CA ASP A 71 -1.50 -4.72 20.02
C ASP A 71 -0.20 -4.80 19.20
N THR A 72 -0.28 -5.25 17.94
CA THR A 72 0.84 -5.20 16.99
C THR A 72 1.32 -3.76 16.78
N VAL A 73 0.37 -2.83 16.61
CA VAL A 73 0.71 -1.41 16.48
C VAL A 73 1.33 -0.85 17.77
N LYS A 74 0.75 -1.13 18.94
CA LYS A 74 1.31 -0.68 20.23
C LYS A 74 2.74 -1.14 20.44
N ASN A 75 3.06 -2.36 20.00
CA ASN A 75 4.40 -2.93 20.10
C ASN A 75 5.38 -2.28 19.12
N SER A 76 4.88 -1.77 18.00
CA SER A 76 5.67 -1.05 17.00
C SER A 76 5.89 0.43 17.36
N LEU A 77 5.04 1.00 18.22
CA LEU A 77 5.12 2.39 18.67
C LEU A 77 5.96 2.56 19.94
N THR A 78 6.81 3.58 19.94
CA THR A 78 7.51 4.04 21.15
C THR A 78 6.65 5.04 21.93
N ASP A 79 7.08 5.38 23.15
CA ASP A 79 6.39 6.39 23.95
C ASP A 79 6.59 7.82 23.39
N ASP A 80 7.52 8.00 22.45
CA ASP A 80 7.78 9.25 21.76
C ASP A 80 7.25 9.30 20.33
N SER A 81 6.53 8.27 19.89
CA SER A 81 5.88 8.25 18.58
C SER A 81 4.91 9.42 18.44
N ARG A 82 5.15 10.28 17.47
CA ARG A 82 4.35 11.49 17.25
C ARG A 82 3.59 11.44 15.95
N LEU A 83 2.35 11.92 16.00
CA LEU A 83 1.48 12.00 14.83
C LEU A 83 1.40 13.44 14.32
N LEU A 84 1.88 13.64 13.09
CA LEU A 84 1.88 14.90 12.38
C LEU A 84 0.49 15.15 11.76
N THR A 85 -0.29 16.01 12.40
CA THR A 85 -1.62 16.44 11.92
C THR A 85 -1.56 17.64 10.97
N GLY A 86 -0.37 18.22 10.82
CA GLY A 86 -0.12 19.46 10.09
C GLY A 86 -0.68 20.73 10.74
N ALA A 87 -1.20 20.64 11.97
CA ALA A 87 -1.43 21.80 12.81
C ALA A 87 -0.09 22.40 13.28
N ARG A 88 -0.06 23.71 13.56
CA ARG A 88 1.14 24.41 14.09
C ARG A 88 1.46 24.05 15.55
N SER A 89 0.61 23.31 16.23
CA SER A 89 0.80 22.86 17.60
C SER A 89 1.81 21.72 17.71
N GLN A 90 2.30 21.46 18.92
CA GLN A 90 3.14 20.29 19.18
C GLN A 90 2.41 19.00 18.75
N PRO A 91 3.03 18.15 17.91
CA PRO A 91 2.44 16.88 17.49
C PRO A 91 2.18 15.97 18.71
N PRO A 92 0.95 15.47 18.90
CA PRO A 92 0.62 14.65 20.05
C PRO A 92 1.22 13.25 19.94
N LYS A 93 1.39 12.60 21.09
CA LYS A 93 1.96 11.25 21.22
C LYS A 93 0.94 10.20 20.77
N LEU A 94 1.18 9.53 19.66
CA LEU A 94 0.26 8.59 19.01
C LEU A 94 -0.10 7.42 19.93
N LYS A 95 0.89 6.82 20.59
CA LYS A 95 0.70 5.67 21.48
C LYS A 95 -0.29 5.94 22.62
N ARG A 96 -0.33 7.18 23.14
CA ARG A 96 -1.27 7.60 24.20
C ARG A 96 -2.73 7.56 23.74
N TYR A 97 -2.99 7.84 22.47
CA TYR A 97 -4.34 7.94 21.92
C TYR A 97 -4.79 6.68 21.18
N ILE A 98 -3.93 5.66 21.06
CA ILE A 98 -4.18 4.49 20.22
C ILE A 98 -5.45 3.73 20.62
N ASN A 99 -5.70 3.58 21.92
CA ASN A 99 -6.90 2.92 22.44
C ASN A 99 -8.16 3.77 22.20
N SER A 100 -8.05 5.10 22.30
CA SER A 100 -9.16 6.01 22.03
C SER A 100 -9.52 6.04 20.54
N ILE A 101 -8.51 6.05 19.67
CA ILE A 101 -8.69 5.95 18.21
C ILE A 101 -9.33 4.59 17.86
N ALA A 102 -8.82 3.50 18.46
CA ALA A 102 -9.40 2.18 18.34
C ALA A 102 -10.89 2.12 18.73
N ALA A 103 -11.24 2.72 19.89
CA ALA A 103 -12.61 2.79 20.37
C ALA A 103 -13.51 3.61 19.42
N ALA A 104 -13.00 4.75 18.92
CA ALA A 104 -13.69 5.64 17.99
C ALA A 104 -14.00 5.01 16.61
N PHE A 105 -13.26 3.98 16.19
CA PHE A 105 -13.62 3.20 15.01
C PHE A 105 -14.93 2.43 15.21
N ARG A 106 -15.16 1.90 16.42
CA ARG A 106 -16.28 1.00 16.73
C ARG A 106 -17.51 1.72 17.25
N LYS A 107 -17.34 2.84 17.97
CA LYS A 107 -18.42 3.56 18.65
C LYS A 107 -18.45 5.02 18.23
N ASN A 108 -19.62 5.50 17.82
CA ASN A 108 -19.81 6.90 17.42
C ASN A 108 -19.56 7.87 18.59
N ASP A 109 -20.00 7.52 19.80
CA ASP A 109 -19.90 8.41 20.97
C ASP A 109 -18.43 8.66 21.39
N GLU A 110 -17.56 7.69 21.19
CA GLU A 110 -16.11 7.79 21.48
C GLU A 110 -15.39 8.76 20.54
N ARG A 111 -15.97 9.06 19.37
CA ARG A 111 -15.38 10.01 18.40
C ARG A 111 -15.34 11.43 18.95
N ALA A 112 -16.30 11.79 19.80
CA ALA A 112 -16.35 13.11 20.43
C ALA A 112 -15.26 13.31 21.49
N LEU A 113 -14.65 12.21 21.98
CA LEU A 113 -13.57 12.25 22.96
C LEU A 113 -12.18 12.48 22.33
N LEU A 114 -12.08 12.38 21.00
CA LEU A 114 -10.84 12.68 20.29
C LEU A 114 -10.56 14.19 20.30
N PRO A 115 -9.30 14.62 20.50
CA PRO A 115 -8.93 16.03 20.38
C PRO A 115 -9.31 16.61 19.01
N SER A 116 -9.64 17.89 18.95
CA SER A 116 -10.09 18.56 17.72
C SER A 116 -9.11 18.44 16.55
N SER A 117 -7.81 18.43 16.83
CA SER A 117 -6.73 18.23 15.85
C SER A 117 -6.65 16.82 15.27
N MET A 118 -7.44 15.89 15.81
CA MET A 118 -7.39 14.44 15.54
C MET A 118 -8.78 13.80 15.48
N SER A 119 -9.84 14.61 15.44
CA SER A 119 -11.23 14.12 15.47
C SER A 119 -11.60 13.27 14.26
N GLY A 120 -10.80 13.34 13.18
CA GLY A 120 -10.95 12.54 11.97
C GLY A 120 -10.15 11.25 11.92
N LEU A 121 -9.32 10.93 12.92
CA LEU A 121 -8.43 9.77 12.88
C LEU A 121 -9.15 8.42 12.83
N TRP A 122 -10.41 8.35 13.28
CA TRP A 122 -11.25 7.17 13.11
C TRP A 122 -11.56 6.87 11.62
N LYS A 123 -11.23 7.77 10.69
CA LYS A 123 -11.29 7.49 9.25
C LYS A 123 -9.98 6.94 8.69
N ALA A 124 -8.88 7.02 9.42
CA ALA A 124 -7.58 6.52 8.97
C ALA A 124 -7.63 5.01 8.73
N ASP A 125 -6.94 4.57 7.70
CA ASP A 125 -6.79 3.16 7.33
C ASP A 125 -5.37 2.68 7.68
N LEU A 126 -4.38 3.56 7.49
CA LEU A 126 -2.97 3.37 7.87
C LEU A 126 -2.46 4.56 8.68
N PHE A 127 -1.42 4.34 9.47
CA PHE A 127 -0.43 5.39 9.73
C PHE A 127 0.82 5.07 8.93
N VAL A 128 1.32 6.04 8.18
CA VAL A 128 2.56 5.91 7.41
C VAL A 128 3.58 6.87 8.01
N GLY A 129 4.85 6.50 8.04
CA GLY A 129 5.85 7.31 8.69
C GLY A 129 7.23 6.71 8.57
N HIS A 130 8.12 7.24 9.41
CA HIS A 130 9.50 6.80 9.50
C HIS A 130 9.78 6.27 10.90
N THR A 131 10.28 5.04 10.99
CA THR A 131 10.63 4.36 12.25
C THR A 131 11.83 5.01 12.93
N ASP A 132 12.81 5.49 12.16
CA ASP A 132 14.02 6.14 12.66
C ASP A 132 13.74 7.51 13.31
N ALA A 133 12.83 8.29 12.75
CA ALA A 133 12.42 9.58 13.31
C ALA A 133 11.24 9.47 14.30
N ASP A 134 10.57 8.33 14.31
CA ASP A 134 9.35 8.04 15.05
C ASP A 134 8.26 9.12 14.82
N ARG A 135 8.03 9.40 13.54
CA ARG A 135 7.04 10.38 13.05
C ARG A 135 6.09 9.70 12.09
N TRP A 136 4.81 9.91 12.35
CA TRP A 136 3.73 9.24 11.65
C TRP A 136 2.73 10.26 11.12
N VAL A 137 2.06 9.93 10.02
CA VAL A 137 0.94 10.67 9.44
C VAL A 137 -0.25 9.74 9.26
N ALA A 138 -1.43 10.22 9.59
CA ALA A 138 -2.65 9.45 9.39
C ALA A 138 -3.01 9.45 7.90
N THR A 139 -3.26 8.26 7.39
CA THR A 139 -3.39 8.00 5.97
C THR A 139 -4.69 7.27 5.70
N THR A 140 -5.46 7.76 4.73
CA THR A 140 -6.63 7.05 4.23
C THR A 140 -6.29 6.42 2.88
N VAL A 141 -6.78 5.21 2.65
CA VAL A 141 -6.51 4.42 1.46
C VAL A 141 -7.83 4.02 0.85
N LYS A 142 -8.03 4.31 -0.43
CA LYS A 142 -9.30 4.05 -1.10
C LYS A 142 -9.06 3.51 -2.50
N ILE A 143 -9.55 2.29 -2.75
CA ILE A 143 -9.52 1.68 -4.09
C ILE A 143 -10.37 2.46 -5.10
N ASN A 144 -11.37 3.22 -4.63
CA ASN A 144 -12.10 4.18 -5.45
C ASN A 144 -11.73 5.60 -5.02
N PRO A 145 -11.05 6.40 -5.87
CA PRO A 145 -10.67 7.78 -5.56
C PRO A 145 -11.86 8.69 -5.17
N ASN A 146 -13.07 8.40 -5.66
CA ASN A 146 -14.27 9.17 -5.35
C ASN A 146 -14.73 8.99 -3.89
N HIS A 147 -14.33 7.90 -3.24
CA HIS A 147 -14.62 7.64 -1.83
C HIS A 147 -13.60 8.28 -0.88
N LEU A 148 -12.61 8.98 -1.43
CA LEU A 148 -11.60 9.65 -0.62
C LEU A 148 -12.20 10.89 0.05
N GLU A 149 -12.09 10.95 1.37
CA GLU A 149 -12.61 12.05 2.18
C GLU A 149 -11.48 12.65 3.03
N GLY A 150 -11.45 13.98 3.12
CA GLY A 150 -10.62 14.68 4.10
C GLY A 150 -11.22 14.59 5.51
N ALA A 151 -10.36 14.67 6.52
CA ALA A 151 -10.79 14.84 7.91
C ALA A 151 -9.66 15.42 8.77
N SER A 152 -10.01 16.00 9.91
CA SER A 152 -9.02 16.54 10.85
C SER A 152 -8.02 15.46 11.29
N GLY A 153 -6.73 15.74 11.12
CA GLY A 153 -5.64 14.83 11.42
C GLY A 153 -5.22 13.90 10.28
N LEU A 154 -6.04 13.72 9.24
CA LEU A 154 -5.62 13.00 8.02
C LEU A 154 -4.72 13.90 7.16
N ARG A 155 -3.71 13.29 6.53
CA ARG A 155 -2.70 14.03 5.75
C ARG A 155 -2.39 13.42 4.40
N ILE A 156 -2.43 12.10 4.27
CA ILE A 156 -2.16 11.41 3.00
C ILE A 156 -3.42 10.64 2.57
N GLY A 157 -3.72 10.72 1.28
CA GLY A 157 -4.75 9.93 0.62
C GLY A 157 -4.13 9.04 -0.45
N ILE A 158 -4.11 7.73 -0.25
CA ILE A 158 -3.60 6.76 -1.21
C ILE A 158 -4.75 6.27 -2.09
N VAL A 159 -4.55 6.35 -3.41
CA VAL A 159 -5.55 5.96 -4.41
C VAL A 159 -4.86 5.29 -5.60
N PRO A 160 -5.55 4.46 -6.39
CA PRO A 160 -4.99 3.99 -7.65
C PRO A 160 -4.85 5.15 -8.65
N ALA A 161 -3.72 5.19 -9.36
CA ALA A 161 -3.63 5.87 -10.64
C ALA A 161 -4.43 5.08 -11.68
N ARG A 162 -5.01 5.78 -12.66
CA ARG A 162 -5.65 5.12 -13.81
C ARG A 162 -4.58 4.73 -14.83
N GLU A 163 -4.86 3.72 -15.63
CA GLU A 163 -4.01 3.34 -16.78
C GLU A 163 -3.75 4.56 -17.68
N GLY A 164 -2.48 4.79 -18.02
CA GLY A 164 -2.01 5.93 -18.82
C GLY A 164 -2.19 7.30 -18.16
N ALA A 165 -2.60 7.38 -16.89
CA ALA A 165 -2.72 8.62 -16.16
C ALA A 165 -1.46 8.90 -15.32
N SER A 166 -1.24 10.18 -15.01
CA SER A 166 -0.14 10.57 -14.14
C SER A 166 -0.35 10.03 -12.71
N ASP A 167 0.74 9.54 -12.15
CA ASP A 167 0.88 9.09 -10.77
C ASP A 167 1.62 10.11 -9.88
N ILE A 168 1.75 11.35 -10.35
CA ILE A 168 2.43 12.43 -9.61
C ILE A 168 1.67 12.73 -8.32
N VAL A 169 2.43 12.80 -7.23
CA VAL A 169 1.92 13.25 -5.92
C VAL A 169 1.44 14.70 -6.03
N ARG A 170 0.20 14.93 -5.58
CA ARG A 170 -0.44 16.25 -5.67
C ARG A 170 -1.10 16.67 -4.37
N ARG A 171 -1.20 17.97 -4.14
CA ARG A 171 -1.94 18.51 -2.99
C ARG A 171 -3.40 18.71 -3.37
N ASP A 172 -4.28 18.37 -2.43
CA ASP A 172 -5.70 18.66 -2.47
C ASP A 172 -6.04 19.50 -1.23
N ASP A 173 -5.98 20.82 -1.39
CA ASP A 173 -6.22 21.77 -0.30
C ASP A 173 -7.67 21.71 0.20
N SER A 174 -8.63 21.32 -0.65
CA SER A 174 -10.04 21.20 -0.27
C SER A 174 -10.28 20.10 0.76
N ARG A 175 -9.48 19.02 0.66
CA ARG A 175 -9.52 17.89 1.60
C ARG A 175 -8.40 17.96 2.65
N ASN A 176 -7.48 18.92 2.52
CA ASN A 176 -6.23 19.01 3.28
C ASN A 176 -5.43 17.69 3.23
N LEU A 177 -5.37 17.09 2.04
CA LEU A 177 -4.66 15.83 1.79
C LEU A 177 -3.55 16.02 0.76
N VAL A 178 -2.45 15.32 0.94
CA VAL A 178 -1.52 14.97 -0.13
C VAL A 178 -2.03 13.67 -0.75
N ILE A 179 -2.42 13.75 -2.02
CA ILE A 179 -2.87 12.60 -2.79
C ILE A 179 -1.65 11.88 -3.34
N CYS A 180 -1.56 10.60 -3.03
CA CYS A 180 -0.51 9.68 -3.44
C CYS A 180 -1.13 8.63 -4.38
N PRO A 181 -1.13 8.86 -5.70
CA PRO A 181 -1.55 7.84 -6.65
C PRO A 181 -0.53 6.70 -6.69
N LEU A 182 -1.00 5.45 -6.68
CA LEU A 182 -0.14 4.28 -6.90
C LEU A 182 -0.19 3.89 -8.40
N PRO A 183 0.97 3.64 -9.03
CA PRO A 183 1.08 3.46 -10.48
C PRO A 183 0.40 2.18 -10.97
N HIS A 184 -0.13 2.23 -12.20
CA HIS A 184 -0.81 1.10 -12.85
C HIS A 184 0.03 0.41 -13.91
N ASP A 185 0.54 1.15 -14.88
CA ASP A 185 1.12 0.64 -16.14
C ASP A 185 2.36 -0.28 -15.90
N GLY A 186 2.15 -1.59 -15.75
CA GLY A 186 3.19 -2.56 -15.41
C GLY A 186 3.69 -2.48 -13.97
N ALA A 187 2.96 -1.80 -13.08
CA ALA A 187 3.40 -1.50 -11.73
C ALA A 187 2.42 -2.03 -10.67
N PHE A 188 2.48 -1.48 -9.46
CA PHE A 188 1.76 -1.98 -8.28
C PHE A 188 0.26 -2.26 -8.53
N MET A 189 -0.47 -1.33 -9.15
CA MET A 189 -1.92 -1.52 -9.32
C MET A 189 -2.27 -2.63 -10.30
N GLU A 190 -1.49 -2.81 -11.36
CA GLU A 190 -1.72 -3.91 -12.31
C GLU A 190 -1.51 -5.26 -11.62
N VAL A 191 -0.41 -5.42 -10.87
CA VAL A 191 -0.13 -6.65 -10.10
C VAL A 191 -1.21 -6.89 -9.06
N PHE A 192 -1.64 -5.84 -8.35
CA PHE A 192 -2.73 -5.93 -7.36
C PHE A 192 -4.03 -6.43 -8.00
N TYR A 193 -4.49 -5.83 -9.10
CA TYR A 193 -5.75 -6.22 -9.73
C TYR A 193 -5.69 -7.61 -10.36
N GLN A 194 -4.55 -7.98 -10.96
CA GLN A 194 -4.35 -9.33 -11.49
C GLN A 194 -4.38 -10.37 -10.36
N GLY A 195 -3.63 -10.15 -9.27
CA GLY A 195 -3.63 -11.04 -8.11
C GLY A 195 -4.99 -11.17 -7.45
N TRP A 196 -5.70 -10.05 -7.27
CA TRP A 196 -7.07 -10.04 -6.76
C TRP A 196 -8.03 -10.83 -7.66
N GLY A 197 -7.94 -10.63 -8.98
CA GLY A 197 -8.73 -11.37 -9.97
C GLY A 197 -8.50 -12.88 -9.90
N VAL A 198 -7.24 -13.33 -9.76
CA VAL A 198 -6.91 -14.75 -9.57
C VAL A 198 -7.60 -15.31 -8.33
N VAL A 199 -7.49 -14.62 -7.18
CA VAL A 199 -8.12 -15.06 -5.93
C VAL A 199 -9.63 -15.15 -6.08
N GLN A 200 -10.27 -14.14 -6.68
CA GLN A 200 -11.72 -14.15 -6.91
C GLN A 200 -12.16 -15.33 -7.77
N GLN A 201 -11.47 -15.58 -8.88
CA GLN A 201 -11.81 -16.68 -9.79
C GLN A 201 -11.54 -18.06 -9.16
N PHE A 202 -10.44 -18.21 -8.42
CA PHE A 202 -10.11 -19.42 -7.67
C PHE A 202 -11.18 -19.74 -6.61
N MET A 203 -11.63 -18.71 -5.88
CA MET A 203 -12.72 -18.83 -4.92
C MET A 203 -14.04 -19.21 -5.59
N ALA A 204 -14.37 -18.58 -6.73
CA ALA A 204 -15.56 -18.90 -7.53
C ALA A 204 -15.49 -20.29 -8.21
N ALA A 205 -14.33 -20.93 -8.20
CA ALA A 205 -14.09 -22.29 -8.68
C ALA A 205 -13.99 -23.31 -7.53
N ASP A 206 -14.44 -22.99 -6.30
CA ASP A 206 -14.35 -23.85 -5.11
C ASP A 206 -12.90 -24.31 -4.82
N ALA A 207 -11.95 -23.38 -4.94
CA ALA A 207 -10.53 -23.62 -4.74
C ALA A 207 -9.92 -24.65 -5.70
N PHE A 208 -10.40 -24.68 -6.94
CA PHE A 208 -9.79 -25.36 -8.08
C PHE A 208 -9.29 -24.33 -9.10
N VAL A 209 -8.38 -24.73 -9.99
CA VAL A 209 -7.93 -23.90 -11.10
C VAL A 209 -9.12 -23.54 -12.00
N PRO A 210 -9.39 -22.23 -12.21
CA PRO A 210 -10.46 -21.79 -13.11
C PRO A 210 -10.20 -22.16 -14.57
N SER A 211 -11.28 -22.22 -15.35
CA SER A 211 -11.19 -22.43 -16.80
C SER A 211 -10.47 -21.28 -17.51
N GLU A 212 -9.98 -21.54 -18.72
CA GLU A 212 -9.25 -20.54 -19.52
C GLU A 212 -10.10 -19.32 -19.86
N VAL A 213 -11.42 -19.48 -19.95
CA VAL A 213 -12.34 -18.36 -20.15
C VAL A 213 -12.37 -17.43 -18.93
N ARG A 214 -12.21 -17.97 -17.72
CA ARG A 214 -12.20 -17.19 -16.46
C ARG A 214 -10.84 -16.58 -16.17
N LEU A 215 -9.76 -17.29 -16.46
CA LEU A 215 -8.38 -16.82 -16.32
C LEU A 215 -7.64 -17.08 -17.63
N PRO A 216 -7.66 -16.15 -18.60
CA PRO A 216 -7.10 -16.37 -19.94
C PRO A 216 -5.57 -16.36 -19.99
N ARG A 217 -4.90 -15.68 -19.05
CA ARG A 217 -3.43 -15.64 -19.02
C ARG A 217 -2.85 -16.88 -18.35
N GLN A 218 -1.81 -17.45 -18.95
CA GLN A 218 -1.16 -18.65 -18.42
C GLN A 218 -0.53 -18.40 -17.04
N ALA A 219 0.08 -17.23 -16.82
CA ALA A 219 0.68 -16.87 -15.54
C ALA A 219 -0.35 -16.86 -14.40
N GLU A 220 -1.53 -16.28 -14.64
CA GLU A 220 -2.65 -16.26 -13.68
C GLU A 220 -3.14 -17.69 -13.34
N ARG A 221 -3.28 -18.55 -14.36
CA ARG A 221 -3.62 -19.98 -14.14
C ARG A 221 -2.53 -20.72 -13.37
N GLN A 222 -1.26 -20.37 -13.58
CA GLN A 222 -0.16 -20.98 -12.84
C GLN A 222 -0.20 -20.64 -11.34
N VAL A 223 -0.52 -19.39 -10.99
CA VAL A 223 -0.75 -18.99 -9.60
C VAL A 223 -1.92 -19.78 -9.00
N ALA A 224 -3.02 -19.91 -9.73
CA ALA A 224 -4.16 -20.72 -9.28
C ALA A 224 -3.81 -22.21 -9.07
N ARG A 225 -2.91 -22.78 -9.89
CA ARG A 225 -2.40 -24.16 -9.71
C ARG A 225 -1.62 -24.29 -8.41
N TYR A 226 -0.73 -23.34 -8.12
CA TYR A 226 0.03 -23.36 -6.87
C TYR A 226 -0.88 -23.35 -5.63
N LEU A 227 -2.01 -22.63 -5.71
CA LEU A 227 -3.04 -22.61 -4.69
C LEU A 227 -3.82 -23.94 -4.63
N GLU A 228 -4.24 -24.49 -5.77
CA GLU A 228 -4.96 -25.77 -5.84
C GLU A 228 -4.13 -26.93 -5.29
N ASP A 229 -2.86 -27.05 -5.70
CA ASP A 229 -1.92 -28.09 -5.25
C ASP A 229 -1.79 -28.11 -3.72
N ARG A 230 -2.04 -26.96 -3.08
CA ARG A 230 -1.93 -26.76 -1.64
C ARG A 230 -3.27 -26.60 -0.92
N ARG A 231 -4.41 -26.84 -1.61
CA ARG A 231 -5.74 -26.58 -1.06
C ARG A 231 -6.10 -27.38 0.19
N GLU A 232 -5.38 -28.47 0.46
CA GLU A 232 -5.54 -29.32 1.64
C GLU A 232 -4.83 -28.79 2.89
N PHE A 233 -3.93 -27.80 2.77
CA PHE A 233 -3.19 -27.22 3.89
C PHE A 233 -3.89 -25.99 4.48
N GLY A 234 -3.42 -25.53 5.65
CA GLY A 234 -3.92 -24.32 6.29
C GLY A 234 -3.64 -23.08 5.45
N VAL A 235 -4.57 -22.12 5.39
CA VAL A 235 -4.41 -20.90 4.57
C VAL A 235 -3.09 -20.19 4.83
N LEU A 236 -2.71 -20.02 6.10
CA LEU A 236 -1.47 -19.35 6.49
C LEU A 236 -0.25 -20.17 6.04
N ASP A 237 -0.26 -21.49 6.24
CA ASP A 237 0.82 -22.37 5.78
C ASP A 237 1.02 -22.29 4.25
N VAL A 238 -0.07 -22.14 3.49
CA VAL A 238 0.01 -21.96 2.03
C VAL A 238 0.65 -20.62 1.69
N ILE A 239 0.24 -19.53 2.35
CA ILE A 239 0.82 -18.19 2.11
C ILE A 239 2.33 -18.23 2.39
N ASP A 240 2.73 -18.78 3.54
CA ASP A 240 4.14 -18.88 3.94
C ASP A 240 4.95 -19.73 2.94
N ALA A 241 4.38 -20.83 2.46
CA ALA A 241 5.03 -21.69 1.46
C ALA A 241 5.18 -21.04 0.07
N LEU A 242 4.42 -19.99 -0.23
CA LEU A 242 4.52 -19.26 -1.50
C LEU A 242 5.53 -18.10 -1.45
N ILE A 243 5.91 -17.62 -0.26
CA ILE A 243 6.87 -16.51 -0.10
C ILE A 243 8.19 -16.76 -0.87
N PRO A 244 8.84 -17.95 -0.78
CA PRO A 244 10.10 -18.19 -1.50
C PRO A 244 9.96 -18.16 -3.03
N LEU A 245 8.75 -18.37 -3.56
CA LEU A 245 8.49 -18.34 -5.00
C LEU A 245 8.34 -16.91 -5.53
N ALA A 246 8.10 -15.93 -4.66
CA ALA A 246 7.86 -14.54 -5.05
C ALA A 246 9.11 -13.82 -5.57
N GLN A 247 10.30 -14.43 -5.47
CA GLN A 247 11.61 -13.89 -5.90
C GLN A 247 11.75 -12.37 -5.71
N PRO A 248 11.61 -11.86 -4.46
CA PRO A 248 11.47 -10.43 -4.21
C PRO A 248 12.69 -9.59 -4.63
N GLU A 249 13.89 -10.17 -4.62
CA GLU A 249 15.16 -9.48 -4.91
C GLU A 249 15.53 -9.49 -6.41
N LEU A 250 14.73 -10.14 -7.28
CA LEU A 250 15.09 -10.29 -8.70
C LEU A 250 15.09 -8.96 -9.48
N LEU A 251 14.41 -7.94 -8.96
CA LEU A 251 14.23 -6.63 -9.61
C LEU A 251 14.95 -5.49 -8.88
N GLU A 252 16.01 -5.76 -8.11
CA GLU A 252 16.89 -4.69 -7.64
C GLU A 252 17.56 -4.02 -8.85
N THR A 253 17.07 -2.84 -9.21
CA THR A 253 17.60 -2.08 -10.34
C THR A 253 18.59 -1.06 -9.79
N GLU A 254 19.89 -1.37 -9.83
CA GLU A 254 20.92 -0.39 -9.51
C GLU A 254 20.98 0.67 -10.64
N LYS A 255 20.69 1.92 -10.29
CA LYS A 255 20.99 3.06 -11.18
C LYS A 255 22.50 3.30 -11.19
N MET A 256 23.22 2.57 -12.02
CA MET A 256 24.60 2.93 -12.35
C MET A 256 24.59 4.08 -13.36
N ASN A 257 25.30 5.16 -13.03
CA ASN A 257 25.72 6.10 -14.06
C ASN A 257 26.67 5.33 -14.98
N ALA A 258 26.34 5.22 -16.26
CA ALA A 258 27.25 4.65 -17.24
C ALA A 258 28.50 5.54 -17.31
N GLU A 259 29.62 5.08 -16.75
CA GLU A 259 30.93 5.66 -17.07
C GLU A 259 31.25 5.29 -18.52
N LEU A 260 31.34 6.30 -19.38
CA LEU A 260 31.86 6.15 -20.74
C LEU A 260 33.37 5.85 -20.63
N ILE A 261 33.71 4.57 -20.53
CA ILE A 261 35.09 4.12 -20.69
C ILE A 261 35.43 4.24 -22.17
N SER A 262 36.24 5.24 -22.52
CA SER A 262 36.77 5.43 -23.87
C SER A 262 38.02 4.57 -24.05
N GLU A 263 37.86 3.38 -24.61
CA GLU A 263 38.99 2.55 -25.08
C GLU A 263 39.46 3.04 -26.45
N SER A 264 40.04 4.23 -26.52
CA SER A 264 40.90 4.59 -27.67
C SER A 264 41.81 5.76 -27.33
N ALA A 265 43.12 5.60 -27.55
CA ALA A 265 44.12 6.68 -27.51
C ALA A 265 44.05 7.59 -28.75
N THR A 266 42.88 7.72 -29.36
CA THR A 266 42.63 8.56 -30.53
C THR A 266 41.28 9.21 -30.34
N LYS A 267 41.25 10.55 -30.18
CA LYS A 267 40.00 11.33 -30.06
C LYS A 267 39.08 10.98 -31.23
N PRO A 268 37.91 10.35 -31.00
CA PRO A 268 36.90 10.26 -32.03
C PRO A 268 36.14 11.58 -32.05
N THR A 269 36.10 12.23 -33.20
CA THR A 269 35.12 13.29 -33.50
C THR A 269 33.76 12.61 -33.60
N LEU A 270 33.02 12.55 -32.50
CA LEU A 270 31.64 12.06 -32.47
C LEU A 270 30.69 13.25 -32.62
N ASP A 271 30.26 13.49 -33.85
CA ASP A 271 29.05 14.26 -34.11
C ASP A 271 27.84 13.38 -33.74
N ALA A 272 27.03 13.89 -32.80
CA ALA A 272 25.72 13.41 -32.36
C ALA A 272 25.67 12.02 -31.67
N VAL A 273 25.57 12.05 -30.34
CA VAL A 273 24.95 10.99 -29.56
C VAL A 273 23.44 11.07 -29.78
N VAL A 274 22.86 10.11 -30.49
CA VAL A 274 21.41 9.96 -30.62
C VAL A 274 20.88 9.24 -29.38
N ALA A 275 20.27 9.99 -28.47
CA ALA A 275 19.46 9.44 -27.39
C ALA A 275 17.97 9.53 -27.78
N PRO A 276 17.14 8.50 -27.52
CA PRO A 276 15.71 8.58 -27.76
C PRO A 276 15.10 9.64 -26.86
N MET A 277 14.50 10.67 -27.48
CA MET A 277 13.79 11.72 -26.76
C MET A 277 12.31 11.33 -26.57
N PRO A 278 11.76 11.41 -25.35
CA PRO A 278 10.35 11.17 -25.12
C PRO A 278 9.50 12.25 -25.82
N GLU A 279 8.48 11.84 -26.57
CA GLU A 279 7.55 12.75 -27.24
C GLU A 279 6.77 13.59 -26.21
N THR A 280 7.05 14.89 -26.15
CA THR A 280 6.18 15.86 -25.48
C THR A 280 5.02 16.20 -26.42
N LYS A 281 3.81 15.73 -26.10
CA LYS A 281 2.57 16.19 -26.77
C LYS A 281 2.25 17.61 -26.28
N GLY A 282 2.11 18.54 -27.23
CA GLY A 282 1.62 19.91 -27.02
C GLY A 282 0.11 20.01 -26.92
#